data_AF-A0A1F6Y6S5-F1
#
_entry.id   AF-A0A1F6Y6S5-F1
#
_cell.length_a   1.000
_cell.length_b   1.000
_cell.length_c   1.000
_cell.angle_alpha   90.00
_cell.angle_beta   90.00
_cell.angle_gamma   90.00
#
_symmetry.space_group_name_H-M   'P 1'
#
loop_
_entity.id
_entity.type
_entity.pdbx_description
1 polymer ?
#
loop_
_entity_poly.entity_id
_entity_poly.type
_entity_poly.pdbx_seq_one_letter_code
_entity_poly.pdbx_strand_id
1 'polypeptide(L)'
;MEPDDVDTLLFTKNNANLQGHKDAYVDYCLEQYRIYLHVFNSTSDRSHKSNEFFLGLNAAIIGILGYAEAKSLPHPNIIFTMIPIVGISISYSWYKIIRSYSQLNRAKFKILHALEERLPAALFKTEWHLLGEGKDKSKYYRFSKIEKNIPITFILLYIIILVVIVPWGNILGFLGF
;
A
#
# COMPACT_ATOMS: atom_id res chain seq x y z
N MET A 1 -10.19 -8.05 -16.29
CA MET A 1 -11.53 -8.13 -15.69
C MET A 1 -12.25 -6.85 -15.96
N GLU A 2 -13.00 -6.90 -17.05
CA GLU A 2 -14.05 -5.94 -17.36
C GLU A 2 -15.18 -6.05 -16.31
N PRO A 3 -16.03 -5.02 -16.18
CA PRO A 3 -17.17 -5.04 -15.26
C PRO A 3 -18.04 -6.30 -15.39
N ASP A 4 -18.28 -6.77 -16.62
CA ASP A 4 -19.07 -7.98 -16.93
C ASP A 4 -18.53 -9.28 -16.29
N ASP A 5 -17.21 -9.40 -16.14
CA ASP A 5 -16.58 -10.57 -15.51
C ASP A 5 -16.89 -10.64 -14.01
N VAL A 6 -16.98 -9.48 -13.35
CA VAL A 6 -17.17 -9.38 -11.88
C VAL A 6 -18.60 -9.73 -11.52
N ASP A 7 -19.57 -9.22 -12.27
CA ASP A 7 -20.99 -9.51 -12.06
C ASP A 7 -21.30 -10.99 -12.26
N THR A 8 -20.71 -11.60 -13.29
CA THR A 8 -20.86 -13.03 -13.56
C THR A 8 -20.35 -13.89 -12.39
N LEU A 9 -19.26 -13.48 -11.73
CA LEU A 9 -18.68 -14.15 -10.57
C LEU A 9 -19.44 -13.89 -9.26
N LEU A 10 -20.01 -12.70 -9.07
CA LEU A 10 -20.72 -12.34 -7.85
C LEU A 10 -22.14 -12.92 -7.81
N PHE A 11 -22.81 -12.99 -8.97
CA PHE A 11 -24.22 -13.33 -9.06
C PHE A 11 -24.47 -14.70 -9.71
N THR A 12 -23.49 -15.61 -9.68
CA THR A 12 -23.53 -16.91 -10.35
C THR A 12 -24.69 -17.82 -9.88
N LYS A 13 -25.25 -17.59 -8.68
CA LYS A 13 -26.39 -18.37 -8.15
C LYS A 13 -27.73 -17.72 -8.51
N ASN A 14 -28.32 -18.29 -9.57
CA ASN A 14 -29.67 -18.12 -10.14
C ASN A 14 -30.73 -17.35 -9.31
N ASN A 15 -31.19 -16.22 -9.86
CA ASN A 15 -32.26 -15.33 -9.35
C ASN A 15 -33.70 -15.89 -9.52
N ALA A 16 -33.87 -17.19 -9.75
CA ALA A 16 -35.14 -17.77 -10.19
C ALA A 16 -36.30 -17.71 -9.16
N ASN A 17 -36.05 -17.40 -7.88
CA ASN A 17 -37.08 -17.44 -6.82
C ASN A 17 -37.36 -16.08 -6.14
N LEU A 18 -36.90 -14.96 -6.70
CA LEU A 18 -36.96 -13.65 -6.06
C LEU A 18 -38.25 -12.84 -6.28
N GLN A 19 -39.15 -13.32 -7.14
CA GLN A 19 -40.35 -12.56 -7.51
C GLN A 19 -41.36 -12.37 -6.35
N GLY A 20 -41.21 -13.10 -5.24
CA GLY A 20 -42.06 -12.98 -4.04
C GLY A 20 -41.42 -12.33 -2.80
N HIS A 21 -40.12 -12.02 -2.82
CA HIS A 21 -39.37 -11.57 -1.62
C HIS A 21 -38.40 -10.42 -1.95
N LYS A 22 -38.86 -9.42 -2.73
CA LYS A 22 -38.02 -8.28 -3.14
C LYS A 22 -37.44 -7.52 -1.96
N ASP A 23 -38.24 -7.31 -0.91
CA ASP A 23 -37.80 -6.57 0.28
C ASP A 23 -36.69 -7.31 1.02
N ALA A 24 -36.87 -8.61 1.28
CA ALA A 24 -35.86 -9.45 1.94
C ALA A 24 -34.55 -9.56 1.13
N TYR A 25 -34.62 -9.49 -0.21
CA TYR A 25 -33.42 -9.51 -1.04
C TYR A 25 -32.58 -8.25 -0.91
N VAL A 26 -33.22 -7.08 -0.93
CA VAL A 26 -32.53 -5.81 -0.72
C VAL A 26 -31.89 -5.80 0.67
N ASP A 27 -32.59 -6.33 1.68
CA ASP A 27 -32.04 -6.49 3.04
C ASP A 27 -30.80 -7.41 3.07
N TYR A 28 -30.84 -8.55 2.38
CA TYR A 28 -29.67 -9.45 2.30
C TYR A 28 -28.49 -8.80 1.56
N CYS A 29 -28.74 -8.08 0.46
CA CYS A 29 -27.72 -7.32 -0.25
C CYS A 29 -27.12 -6.23 0.64
N LEU A 30 -27.95 -5.52 1.40
CA LEU A 30 -27.50 -4.48 2.33
C LEU A 30 -26.63 -5.08 3.44
N GLU A 31 -26.99 -6.24 3.99
CA GLU A 31 -26.21 -6.91 5.02
C GLU A 31 -24.86 -7.42 4.48
N GLN A 32 -24.84 -8.02 3.29
CA GLN A 32 -23.59 -8.41 2.63
C GLN A 32 -22.69 -7.20 2.36
N TYR A 33 -23.27 -6.11 1.89
CA TYR A 33 -22.57 -4.84 1.68
C TYR A 33 -21.99 -4.30 2.98
N ARG A 34 -22.76 -4.30 4.07
CA ARG A 34 -22.30 -3.83 5.39
C ARG A 34 -21.14 -4.66 5.93
N ILE A 35 -21.24 -5.99 5.86
CA ILE A 35 -20.17 -6.91 6.28
C ILE A 35 -18.92 -6.67 5.42
N TYR A 36 -19.09 -6.58 4.10
CA TYR A 36 -17.97 -6.40 3.18
C TYR A 36 -17.29 -5.04 3.36
N LEU A 37 -18.05 -3.99 3.63
CA LEU A 37 -17.55 -2.66 3.96
C LEU A 37 -16.69 -2.70 5.24
N HIS A 38 -17.12 -3.44 6.26
CA HIS A 38 -16.30 -3.66 7.46
C HIS A 38 -14.98 -4.39 7.13
N VAL A 39 -15.01 -5.39 6.25
CA VAL A 39 -13.79 -6.07 5.77
C VAL A 39 -12.90 -5.11 4.96
N PHE A 40 -13.47 -4.21 4.17
CA PHE A 40 -12.75 -3.19 3.42
C PHE A 40 -12.02 -2.21 4.37
N ASN A 41 -12.74 -1.67 5.35
CA ASN A 41 -12.17 -0.74 6.33
C ASN A 41 -11.07 -1.38 7.17
N SER A 42 -11.33 -2.58 7.72
CA SER A 42 -10.32 -3.30 8.51
C SER A 42 -9.06 -3.68 7.71
N THR A 43 -9.17 -3.87 6.39
CA THR A 43 -8.00 -4.06 5.52
C THR A 43 -7.17 -2.78 5.41
N SER A 44 -7.84 -1.63 5.29
CA SER A 44 -7.20 -0.32 5.26
C SER A 44 -6.50 -0.01 6.59
N ASP A 45 -7.14 -0.29 7.73
CA ASP A 45 -6.53 -0.13 9.06
C ASP A 45 -5.26 -0.97 9.23
N ARG A 46 -5.26 -2.20 8.72
CA ARG A 46 -4.07 -3.08 8.73
C ARG A 46 -2.94 -2.51 7.88
N SER A 47 -3.26 -1.87 6.76
CA SER A 47 -2.28 -1.16 5.93
C SER A 47 -1.66 0.02 6.68
N HIS A 48 -2.47 0.84 7.35
CA HIS A 48 -1.98 1.96 8.16
C HIS A 48 -1.05 1.50 9.29
N LYS A 49 -1.45 0.47 10.06
CA LYS A 49 -0.61 -0.12 11.12
C LYS A 49 0.72 -0.66 10.58
N SER A 50 0.70 -1.28 9.40
CA SER A 50 1.91 -1.76 8.75
C SER A 50 2.85 -0.58 8.41
N ASN A 51 2.28 0.53 7.91
CA ASN A 51 3.06 1.72 7.57
C ASN A 51 3.70 2.37 8.80
N GLU A 52 2.96 2.48 9.91
CA GLU A 52 3.50 2.97 11.19
C GLU A 52 4.64 2.07 11.70
N PHE A 53 4.47 0.76 11.64
CA PHE A 53 5.50 -0.20 12.04
C PHE A 53 6.79 -0.03 11.23
N PHE A 54 6.71 0.01 9.89
CA PHE A 54 7.90 0.17 9.06
C PHE A 54 8.55 1.55 9.18
N LEU A 55 7.75 2.61 9.39
CA LEU A 55 8.27 3.94 9.65
C LEU A 55 9.06 3.96 10.96
N GLY A 56 8.51 3.41 12.05
CA GLY A 56 9.19 3.30 13.33
C GLY A 56 10.46 2.45 13.25
N LEU A 57 10.41 1.33 12.53
CA LEU A 57 11.57 0.46 12.33
C LEU A 57 12.71 1.18 11.59
N ASN A 58 12.40 1.91 10.51
CA ASN A 58 13.41 2.68 9.77
C ASN A 58 13.94 3.87 10.58
N ALA A 59 13.07 4.58 11.29
CA ALA A 59 13.49 5.67 12.18
C ALA A 59 14.46 5.15 13.28
N ALA A 60 14.19 3.97 13.84
CA ALA A 60 15.08 3.34 14.81
C ALA A 60 16.44 2.99 14.20
N ILE A 61 16.47 2.42 12.99
CA ILE A 61 17.72 2.11 12.27
C ILE A 61 18.54 3.38 12.03
N ILE A 62 17.91 4.45 11.55
CA ILE A 62 18.58 5.74 11.34
C ILE A 62 19.09 6.32 12.67
N GLY A 63 18.30 6.22 13.75
CA GLY A 63 18.73 6.64 15.08
C GLY A 63 19.95 5.86 15.59
N ILE A 64 19.99 4.54 15.37
CA ILE A 64 21.15 3.69 15.70
C ILE A 64 22.37 4.09 14.89
N LEU A 65 22.22 4.37 13.60
CA LEU A 65 23.31 4.82 12.74
C LEU A 65 23.88 6.18 13.20
N GLY A 66 23.00 7.16 13.49
CA GLY A 66 23.42 8.45 14.00
C GLY A 66 24.09 8.36 15.38
N TYR A 67 23.60 7.47 16.26
CA TYR A 67 24.26 7.19 17.54
C TYR A 67 25.63 6.54 17.36
N ALA A 68 25.76 5.58 16.44
CA ALA A 68 27.02 4.90 16.14
C ALA A 68 28.09 5.87 15.62
N GLU A 69 27.68 6.83 14.78
CA GLU A 69 28.54 7.91 14.29
C GLU A 69 28.98 8.81 15.45
N ALA A 70 28.04 9.31 16.24
CA ALA A 70 28.31 10.23 17.35
C ALA A 70 29.20 9.64 18.44
N LYS A 71 29.14 8.31 18.66
CA LYS A 71 29.99 7.61 19.62
C LYS A 71 31.27 7.02 19.03
N SER A 72 31.50 7.17 17.71
CA SER A 72 32.67 6.62 17.01
C SER A 72 32.90 5.15 17.37
N LEU A 73 31.86 4.33 17.24
CA LEU A 73 31.92 2.92 17.62
C LEU A 73 33.02 2.16 16.85
N PRO A 74 33.60 1.10 17.44
CA PRO A 74 34.60 0.27 16.75
C PRO A 74 34.03 -0.32 15.45
N HIS A 75 34.87 -0.43 14.42
CA HIS A 75 34.52 -1.01 13.11
C HIS A 75 33.39 -0.27 12.37
N PRO A 76 33.47 1.06 12.19
CA PRO A 76 32.41 1.85 11.56
C PRO A 76 32.08 1.32 10.16
N ASN A 77 33.08 0.90 9.38
CA ASN A 77 32.88 0.37 8.03
C ASN A 77 31.89 -0.79 7.97
N ILE A 78 31.89 -1.70 8.95
CA ILE A 78 30.98 -2.85 8.97
C ILE A 78 29.56 -2.38 9.30
N ILE A 79 29.42 -1.50 10.30
CA ILE A 79 28.15 -0.95 10.77
C ILE A 79 27.48 -0.14 9.63
N PHE A 80 28.22 0.80 9.05
CA PHE A 80 27.75 1.69 7.98
C PHE A 80 27.61 1.00 6.61
N THR A 81 28.03 -0.26 6.48
CA THR A 81 27.75 -1.06 5.28
C THR A 81 26.58 -2.03 5.51
N MET A 82 26.62 -2.84 6.56
CA MET A 82 25.64 -3.90 6.79
C MET A 82 24.27 -3.35 7.17
N ILE A 83 24.21 -2.34 8.05
CA ILE A 83 22.93 -1.82 8.53
C ILE A 83 22.13 -1.15 7.40
N PRO A 84 22.72 -0.28 6.54
CA PRO A 84 21.98 0.26 5.39
C PRO A 84 21.50 -0.81 4.40
N ILE A 85 22.26 -1.89 4.17
CA ILE A 85 21.81 -3.01 3.32
C ILE A 85 20.55 -3.67 3.90
N VAL A 86 20.53 -3.89 5.22
CA VAL A 86 19.34 -4.38 5.92
C VAL A 86 18.19 -3.38 5.82
N GLY A 87 18.46 -2.08 6.00
CA GLY A 87 17.49 -0.99 5.86
C GLY A 87 16.86 -0.92 4.47
N ILE A 88 17.64 -1.09 3.41
CA ILE A 88 17.16 -1.17 2.01
C ILE A 88 16.24 -2.39 1.85
N SER A 89 16.64 -3.55 2.37
CA SER A 89 15.85 -4.79 2.28
C SER A 89 14.50 -4.67 2.99
N ILE A 90 14.49 -4.04 4.17
CA ILE A 90 13.28 -3.74 4.94
C ILE A 90 12.40 -2.74 4.18
N SER A 91 12.97 -1.65 3.67
CA SER A 91 12.23 -0.61 2.93
C SER A 91 11.66 -1.14 1.62
N TYR A 92 12.37 -2.03 0.93
CA TYR A 92 11.86 -2.71 -0.26
C TYR A 92 10.69 -3.64 0.08
N SER A 93 10.76 -4.35 1.21
CA SER A 93 9.67 -5.19 1.71
C SER A 93 8.44 -4.34 2.06
N TRP A 94 8.64 -3.19 2.70
CA TRP A 94 7.59 -2.21 2.97
C TRP A 94 6.91 -1.73 1.68
N TYR A 95 7.69 -1.36 0.66
CA TYR A 95 7.16 -0.97 -0.65
C TYR A 95 6.26 -2.06 -1.28
N LYS A 96 6.71 -3.32 -1.23
CA LYS A 96 5.92 -4.47 -1.72
C LYS A 96 4.61 -4.64 -0.95
N ILE A 97 4.63 -4.46 0.36
CA ILE A 97 3.44 -4.57 1.22
C ILE A 97 2.42 -3.47 0.87
N ILE A 98 2.84 -2.21 0.74
CA ILE A 98 1.93 -1.12 0.31
C ILE A 98 1.35 -1.42 -1.08
N ARG A 99 2.17 -1.96 -2.00
CA ARG A 99 1.69 -2.37 -3.33
C ARG A 99 0.60 -3.43 -3.23
N SER A 100 0.80 -4.46 -2.41
CA SER A 100 -0.15 -5.55 -2.21
C SER A 100 -1.50 -5.03 -1.67
N TYR A 101 -1.47 -4.23 -0.59
CA TYR A 101 -2.69 -3.62 -0.04
C TYR A 101 -3.41 -2.73 -1.05
N SER A 102 -2.66 -1.94 -1.83
CA SER A 102 -3.26 -1.10 -2.88
C SER A 102 -3.94 -1.92 -3.98
N GLN A 103 -3.41 -3.10 -4.33
CA GLN A 103 -4.04 -4.00 -5.30
C GLN A 103 -5.29 -4.66 -4.73
N LEU A 104 -5.21 -5.14 -3.47
CA LEU A 104 -6.34 -5.75 -2.78
C LEU A 104 -7.49 -4.76 -2.61
N ASN A 105 -7.21 -3.53 -2.17
CA ASN A 105 -8.23 -2.50 -1.99
C ASN A 105 -8.90 -2.11 -3.31
N ARG A 106 -8.17 -2.10 -4.43
CA ARG A 106 -8.78 -1.90 -5.77
C ARG A 106 -9.76 -3.02 -6.12
N ALA A 107 -9.44 -4.27 -5.82
CA ALA A 107 -10.32 -5.40 -6.07
C ALA A 107 -11.58 -5.34 -5.20
N LYS A 108 -11.41 -5.05 -3.90
CA LYS A 108 -12.53 -4.87 -2.96
C LYS A 108 -13.45 -3.72 -3.38
N PHE A 109 -12.88 -2.60 -3.84
CA PHE A 109 -13.65 -1.45 -4.32
C PHE A 109 -14.52 -1.80 -5.54
N LYS A 110 -14.01 -2.61 -6.47
CA LYS A 110 -14.81 -3.10 -7.61
C LYS A 110 -16.00 -3.95 -7.16
N ILE A 111 -15.77 -4.86 -6.21
CA ILE A 111 -16.85 -5.71 -5.66
C ILE A 111 -17.90 -4.85 -4.96
N LEU A 112 -17.48 -3.82 -4.23
CA LEU A 112 -18.38 -2.88 -3.56
C LEU A 112 -19.29 -2.16 -4.56
N HIS A 113 -18.74 -1.65 -5.67
CA HIS A 113 -19.54 -1.03 -6.73
C HIS A 113 -20.52 -1.98 -7.39
N ALA A 114 -20.13 -3.23 -7.63
CA ALA A 114 -21.02 -4.23 -8.21
C ALA A 114 -22.20 -4.55 -7.26
N LEU A 115 -21.95 -4.60 -5.94
CA LEU A 115 -23.02 -4.73 -4.95
C LEU A 115 -23.94 -3.50 -4.91
N GLU A 116 -23.40 -2.29 -5.09
CA GLU A 116 -24.19 -1.05 -5.11
C GLU A 116 -25.22 -1.00 -6.25
N GLU A 117 -25.03 -1.75 -7.34
CA GLU A 117 -26.01 -1.81 -8.44
C GLU A 117 -27.32 -2.51 -8.04
N ARG A 118 -27.32 -3.22 -6.91
CA ARG A 118 -28.51 -3.87 -6.32
C ARG A 118 -29.12 -3.06 -5.16
N LEU A 119 -28.45 -1.98 -4.73
CA LEU A 119 -28.87 -1.14 -3.62
C LEU A 119 -29.58 0.13 -4.13
N PRO A 120 -30.44 0.76 -3.32
CA PRO A 120 -31.15 1.97 -3.71
C PRO A 120 -30.23 3.19 -3.91
N ALA A 121 -29.03 3.17 -3.30
CA ALA A 121 -28.04 4.23 -3.43
C ALA A 121 -26.65 3.64 -3.67
N ALA A 122 -25.94 4.20 -4.66
CA ALA A 122 -24.57 3.82 -5.00
C ALA A 122 -23.57 4.90 -4.52
N LEU A 123 -23.32 4.91 -3.22
CA LEU A 123 -22.56 5.94 -2.52
C LEU A 123 -21.09 6.00 -3.00
N PHE A 124 -20.40 4.86 -3.02
CA PHE A 124 -19.02 4.77 -3.47
C PHE A 124 -18.91 5.00 -4.97
N LYS A 125 -19.84 4.50 -5.79
CA LYS A 125 -19.85 4.77 -7.24
C LYS A 125 -19.95 6.28 -7.50
N THR A 126 -20.82 6.95 -6.76
CA THR A 126 -20.97 8.41 -6.81
C THR A 126 -19.70 9.11 -6.36
N GLU A 127 -19.11 8.71 -5.23
CA GLU A 127 -17.84 9.25 -4.74
C GLU A 127 -16.72 9.09 -5.78
N TRP A 128 -16.57 7.90 -6.36
CA TRP A 128 -15.56 7.64 -7.39
C TRP A 128 -15.74 8.51 -8.64
N HIS A 129 -16.99 8.73 -9.04
CA HIS A 129 -17.33 9.61 -10.15
C HIS A 129 -16.94 11.07 -9.85
N LEU A 130 -17.27 11.57 -8.66
CA LEU A 130 -16.90 12.92 -8.20
C LEU A 130 -15.38 13.10 -8.11
N LEU A 131 -14.65 12.05 -7.74
CA LEU A 131 -13.18 12.00 -7.73
C LEU A 131 -12.55 11.86 -9.13
N GLY A 132 -13.36 11.93 -10.19
CA GLY A 132 -12.89 11.95 -11.58
C GLY A 132 -12.46 10.57 -12.10
N GLU A 133 -12.90 9.49 -11.47
CA GLU A 133 -12.71 8.09 -11.91
C GLU A 133 -11.24 7.71 -12.17
N GLY A 134 -10.30 8.43 -11.55
CA GLY A 134 -8.87 8.25 -11.78
C GLY A 134 -8.35 8.77 -13.12
N LYS A 135 -9.19 9.45 -13.92
CA LYS A 135 -8.82 10.15 -15.16
C LYS A 135 -8.24 11.53 -14.85
N ASP A 136 -8.76 12.19 -13.83
CA ASP A 136 -8.34 13.52 -13.41
C ASP A 136 -7.46 13.47 -12.14
N LYS A 137 -6.15 13.67 -12.32
CA LYS A 137 -5.18 13.67 -11.20
C LYS A 137 -5.30 14.91 -10.30
N SER A 138 -5.95 15.98 -10.76
CA SER A 138 -6.17 17.19 -9.95
C SER A 138 -7.29 16.99 -8.93
N LYS A 139 -8.24 16.09 -9.23
CA LYS A 139 -9.37 15.76 -8.33
C LYS A 139 -9.00 14.74 -7.27
N TYR A 140 -8.19 13.73 -7.60
CA TYR A 140 -7.85 12.68 -6.64
C TYR A 140 -6.44 12.12 -6.83
N TYR A 141 -5.59 12.37 -5.83
CA TYR A 141 -4.31 11.72 -5.70
C TYR A 141 -4.45 10.50 -4.79
N ARG A 142 -4.32 9.31 -5.37
CA ARG A 142 -4.50 8.06 -4.62
C ARG A 142 -3.52 7.98 -3.46
N PHE A 143 -4.03 7.84 -2.25
CA PHE A 143 -3.26 7.78 -1.02
C PHE A 143 -2.09 6.78 -1.07
N SER A 144 -2.33 5.56 -1.60
CA SER A 144 -1.28 4.55 -1.79
C SER A 144 -0.12 4.97 -2.70
N LYS A 145 -0.28 6.00 -3.54
CA LYS A 145 0.81 6.56 -4.37
C LYS A 145 1.76 7.38 -3.50
N ILE A 146 1.20 8.16 -2.57
CA ILE A 146 1.96 8.99 -1.63
C ILE A 146 2.70 8.09 -0.64
N GLU A 147 2.04 7.10 -0.07
CA GLU A 147 2.65 6.16 0.88
C GLU A 147 3.82 5.39 0.27
N LYS A 148 3.76 5.05 -1.03
CA LYS A 148 4.86 4.37 -1.74
C LYS A 148 6.12 5.22 -1.88
N ASN A 149 6.01 6.54 -1.81
CA ASN A 149 7.18 7.42 -1.92
C ASN A 149 8.04 7.35 -0.65
N ILE A 150 7.43 7.09 0.52
CA ILE A 150 8.12 7.05 1.82
C ILE A 150 9.21 5.95 1.86
N PRO A 151 8.95 4.67 1.55
CA PRO A 151 10.00 3.66 1.52
C PRO A 151 11.06 3.95 0.45
N ILE A 152 10.70 4.59 -0.66
CA ILE A 152 11.67 5.01 -1.68
C ILE A 152 12.64 6.05 -1.10
N THR A 153 12.14 7.02 -0.34
CA THR A 153 12.98 8.01 0.36
C THR A 153 13.96 7.33 1.31
N PHE A 154 13.53 6.34 2.09
CA PHE A 154 14.45 5.58 2.96
C PHE A 154 15.48 4.77 2.18
N ILE A 155 15.09 4.10 1.09
CA ILE A 155 16.05 3.41 0.21
C ILE A 155 17.11 4.38 -0.31
N LEU A 156 16.69 5.57 -0.80
CA LEU A 156 17.62 6.60 -1.26
C LEU A 156 18.55 7.07 -0.14
N LEU A 157 18.03 7.28 1.07
CA LEU A 157 18.83 7.65 2.24
C LEU A 157 19.90 6.60 2.55
N TYR A 158 19.54 5.32 2.57
CA TYR A 158 20.51 4.23 2.80
C TYR A 158 21.54 4.11 1.67
N ILE A 159 21.14 4.32 0.41
CA ILE A 159 22.07 4.35 -0.73
C ILE A 159 23.07 5.51 -0.57
N ILE A 160 22.62 6.69 -0.16
CA ILE A 160 23.50 7.83 0.09
C ILE A 160 24.52 7.49 1.18
N ILE A 161 24.09 6.88 2.28
CA ILE A 161 25.00 6.43 3.35
C ILE A 161 26.05 5.45 2.82
N LEU A 162 25.65 4.47 1.99
CA LEU A 162 26.58 3.53 1.35
C LEU A 162 27.56 4.20 0.38
N VAL A 163 27.11 5.20 -0.38
CA VAL A 163 27.96 5.94 -1.30
C VAL A 163 28.99 6.79 -0.55
N VAL A 164 28.62 7.40 0.57
CA VAL A 164 29.50 8.28 1.35
C VAL A 164 30.59 7.48 2.08
N ILE A 165 30.28 6.28 2.60
CA ILE A 165 31.26 5.46 3.33
C ILE A 165 32.33 4.84 2.43
N VAL A 166 32.04 4.69 1.13
CA VAL A 166 32.97 4.09 0.17
C VAL A 166 34.18 5.00 -0.05
N PRO A 167 35.42 4.51 0.14
CA PRO A 167 36.63 5.31 -0.09
C PRO A 167 36.91 5.45 -1.60
N TRP A 168 36.28 6.43 -2.24
CA TRP A 168 36.38 6.68 -3.69
C TRP A 168 37.80 6.84 -4.20
N GLY A 169 38.71 7.43 -3.42
CA GLY A 169 40.12 7.59 -3.81
C GLY A 169 40.84 6.25 -4.02
N ASN A 170 40.53 5.23 -3.22
CA ASN A 170 41.14 3.90 -3.34
C ASN A 170 40.60 3.15 -4.56
N ILE A 171 39.34 3.39 -4.91
CA ILE A 171 38.68 2.77 -6.08
C ILE A 171 39.16 3.41 -7.38
N LEU A 172 39.25 4.75 -7.43
CA LEU A 172 39.74 5.47 -8.61
C LEU A 172 41.20 5.13 -8.90
N GLY A 173 42.04 5.06 -7.85
CA GLY A 173 43.43 4.60 -7.99
C GLY A 173 43.56 3.13 -8.45
N PHE A 174 42.64 2.25 -8.06
CA PHE A 174 42.59 0.87 -8.56
C PHE A 174 42.13 0.78 -10.03
N LEU A 175 41.24 1.68 -10.45
CA LEU A 175 40.74 1.76 -11.83
C LEU A 175 41.66 2.54 -12.77
N GLY A 176 42.77 3.09 -12.27
CA GLY A 176 43.79 3.77 -13.07
C GLY A 176 43.42 5.20 -13.52
N PHE A 177 42.50 5.86 -12.79
CA PHE A 177 42.21 7.29 -12.96
C PHE A 177 43.12 8.16 -12.09
#